data_AF-A0A6B3NM69-F1
#
_entry.id   AF-A0A6B3NM69-F1
#
_cell.length_a   1.000
_cell.length_b   1.000
_cell.length_c   1.000
_cell.angle_alpha   90.00
_cell.angle_beta   90.00
_cell.angle_gamma   90.00
#
_symmetry.space_group_name_H-M   'P 1'
#
loop_
_entity.id
_entity.type
_entity.pdbx_description
1 polymer ?
#
loop_
_entity_poly.entity_id
_entity_poly.type
_entity_poly.pdbx_seq_one_letter_code
_entity_poly.pdbx_strand_id
1 'polypeptide(L)' 'MNMPKSDSIENTEGWRSINWRQVEKYVFKLQKRIYAASRCGDIKRVRKLQQTLMRSWSNRVLAVRRVTQDKA' A
#
# COMPACT_ATOMS: atom_id res chain seq x y z
N MET A 1 34.53 -0.01 27.45
CA MET A 1 34.04 -0.57 26.16
C MET A 1 32.57 -0.26 26.04
N ASN A 2 32.18 0.38 24.94
CA ASN A 2 30.79 0.67 24.58
C ASN A 2 30.05 -0.62 24.22
N MET A 3 28.79 -0.72 24.62
CA MET A 3 27.79 -1.41 23.81
C MET A 3 26.47 -0.66 23.98
N PRO A 4 25.93 -0.02 22.93
CA PRO A 4 24.54 0.41 22.98
C PRO A 4 23.70 -0.87 22.99
N LYS A 5 22.84 -1.02 23.99
CA LYS A 5 21.77 -2.03 23.98
C LYS A 5 20.78 -1.64 22.89
N SER A 6 21.04 -2.07 21.65
CA SER A 6 20.05 -2.03 20.58
C SER A 6 19.31 -3.38 20.50
N ASP A 7 18.82 -3.85 21.64
CA ASP A 7 17.75 -4.84 21.69
C ASP A 7 16.41 -4.08 21.79
N SER A 8 16.20 -3.11 20.90
CA SER A 8 14.92 -2.41 20.77
C SER A 8 14.05 -3.20 19.81
N ILE A 9 13.34 -4.19 20.37
CA ILE A 9 11.98 -4.61 20.04
C ILE A 9 11.72 -4.84 18.54
N GLU A 10 11.67 -6.11 18.19
CA GLU A 10 11.08 -6.71 17.00
C GLU A 10 10.27 -5.76 16.09
N ASN A 11 10.74 -5.58 14.85
CA ASN A 11 10.05 -4.91 13.74
C ASN A 11 8.70 -5.57 13.33
N THR A 12 8.18 -6.52 14.12
CA THR A 12 6.94 -7.27 13.87
C THR A 12 5.69 -6.51 14.34
N GLU A 13 5.82 -5.63 15.35
CA GLU A 13 4.74 -4.76 15.87
C GLU A 13 4.13 -3.85 14.78
N GLY A 14 4.95 -3.48 13.79
CA GLY A 14 4.54 -2.62 12.68
C GLY A 14 3.46 -3.22 11.79
N TRP A 15 3.40 -4.55 11.64
CA TRP A 15 2.41 -5.22 10.76
C TRP A 15 1.05 -5.41 11.44
N ARG A 16 1.06 -5.71 12.75
CA ARG A 16 -0.17 -5.89 13.55
C ARG A 16 -0.88 -4.58 13.81
N SER A 17 -0.15 -3.46 13.88
CA SER A 17 -0.70 -2.12 14.09
C SER A 17 -1.32 -1.48 12.83
N ILE A 18 -1.17 -2.09 11.65
CA ILE A 18 -1.71 -1.54 10.40
C ILE A 18 -3.23 -1.67 10.37
N ASN A 19 -3.91 -0.53 10.18
CA ASN A 19 -5.34 -0.54 9.88
C ASN A 19 -5.58 -0.97 8.43
N TRP A 20 -5.71 -2.30 8.22
CA TRP A 20 -5.91 -2.92 6.92
C TRP A 20 -7.13 -2.40 6.17
N ARG A 21 -8.24 -2.18 6.88
CA ARG A 21 -9.48 -1.64 6.31
C ARG A 21 -9.26 -0.26 5.68
N GLN A 22 -8.47 0.59 6.33
CA GLN A 22 -8.14 1.91 5.82
C GLN A 22 -7.23 1.84 4.59
N VAL A 23 -6.22 0.97 4.61
CA VAL A 23 -5.31 0.70 3.49
C VAL A 23 -6.08 0.24 2.25
N GLU A 24 -6.94 -0.77 2.40
CA GLU A 24 -7.75 -1.32 1.33
C GLU A 24 -8.74 -0.28 0.78
N LYS A 25 -9.41 0.47 1.66
CA LYS A 25 -10.33 1.55 1.26
C LYS A 25 -9.63 2.63 0.43
N TYR A 26 -8.39 2.98 0.79
CA TYR A 26 -7.61 3.95 0.03
C TYR A 26 -7.29 3.43 -1.39
N VAL A 27 -6.76 2.21 -1.47
CA VAL A 27 -6.41 1.56 -2.76
C VAL A 27 -7.66 1.43 -3.64
N PHE A 28 -8.76 0.94 -3.09
CA PHE A 28 -10.02 0.76 -3.80
C PHE A 28 -10.58 2.07 -4.37
N LYS A 29 -10.51 3.17 -3.60
CA LYS A 29 -10.93 4.50 -4.08
C LYS A 29 -10.09 4.96 -5.27
N LEU A 30 -8.77 4.77 -5.23
CA LEU A 30 -7.89 5.11 -6.35
C LEU A 30 -8.17 4.25 -7.58
N GLN A 31 -8.36 2.94 -7.41
CA GLN A 31 -8.74 2.03 -8.49
C GLN A 31 -10.06 2.44 -9.15
N LYS A 32 -11.09 2.81 -8.37
CA LYS A 32 -12.35 3.34 -8.92
C LYS A 32 -12.15 4.62 -9.73
N ARG A 33 -11.29 5.53 -9.25
CA ARG A 33 -10.98 6.77 -9.98
C ARG A 33 -10.24 6.49 -11.29
N ILE A 34 -9.34 5.52 -11.31
CA ILE A 34 -8.66 5.06 -12.52
C ILE A 34 -9.69 4.50 -13.50
N TYR A 35 -10.60 3.63 -13.03
CA TYR A 35 -11.67 3.06 -13.85
C TYR A 35 -12.56 4.15 -14.45
N ALA A 36 -13.04 5.10 -13.63
CA ALA A 36 -13.86 6.21 -14.10
C ALA A 36 -13.12 7.08 -15.14
N ALA A 37 -11.85 7.43 -14.89
CA ALA A 37 -11.05 8.20 -15.85
C ALA A 37 -10.83 7.43 -17.17
N SER A 38 -10.63 6.11 -17.08
CA SER A 38 -10.49 5.25 -18.26
C SER A 38 -11.79 5.19 -19.06
N ARG A 39 -12.95 5.12 -18.41
CA ARG A 39 -14.26 5.14 -19.08
C ARG A 39 -14.53 6.45 -19.81
N CYS A 40 -14.02 7.58 -19.30
CA CYS A 40 -14.12 8.88 -19.96
C CYS A 40 -13.06 9.12 -21.05
N GLY A 41 -12.13 8.18 -21.28
CA GLY A 41 -11.04 8.34 -22.25
C GLY A 41 -9.91 9.30 -21.82
N ASP A 42 -9.88 9.73 -20.55
CA ASP A 42 -8.87 10.66 -20.04
C ASP A 42 -7.57 9.91 -19.67
N ILE A 43 -6.78 9.59 -20.70
CA ILE A 43 -5.54 8.82 -20.57
C ILE A 43 -4.50 9.55 -19.71
N LYS A 44 -4.45 10.89 -19.76
CA LYS A 44 -3.52 11.69 -18.95
C LYS A 44 -3.84 11.53 -17.46
N ARG A 45 -5.13 11.58 -17.10
CA ARG A 45 -5.58 11.38 -15.71
C ARG A 45 -5.40 9.95 -15.24
N VAL A 46 -5.65 8.96 -16.11
CA VAL A 46 -5.37 7.54 -15.81
C VAL A 46 -3.90 7.35 -15.42
N ARG A 47 -2.95 7.83 -16.25
CA ARG A 47 -1.51 7.70 -15.97
C ARG A 47 -1.10 8.36 -14.66
N LYS A 48 -1.60 9.58 -14.39
CA LYS A 48 -1.34 10.28 -13.13
C LYS A 48 -1.84 9.48 -11.92
N LEU A 49 -3.07 8.96 -11.98
CA LEU A 49 -3.67 8.18 -10.89
C LEU A 49 -2.97 6.83 -10.68
N GLN A 50 -2.57 6.14 -11.76
CA GLN A 50 -1.76 4.93 -11.67
C GLN A 50 -0.42 5.20 -10.99
N GLN A 51 0.26 6.30 -11.35
CA GLN A 51 1.52 6.68 -10.72
C GLN A 51 1.34 7.02 -9.24
N THR A 52 0.26 7.70 -8.87
CA THR A 52 -0.12 7.91 -7.46
C THR A 52 -0.33 6.59 -6.72
N LEU A 53 -1.08 5.66 -7.31
CA LEU A 53 -1.34 4.35 -6.71
C LEU A 53 -0.04 3.57 -6.48
N MET A 54 0.82 3.48 -7.50
CA MET A 54 2.08 2.72 -7.42
C MET A 54 3.04 3.29 -6.38
N ARG A 55 3.06 4.62 -6.19
CA ARG A 55 3.93 5.28 -5.20
C ARG A 55 3.38 5.26 -3.76
N SER A 56 2.12 4.88 -3.57
CA SER A 56 1.48 4.87 -2.25
C SER A 56 2.01 3.77 -1.35
N TRP A 57 2.29 4.12 -0.09
CA TRP A 57 2.62 3.16 0.97
C TRP A 57 1.51 2.12 1.15
N SER A 58 0.24 2.55 1.14
CA SER A 58 -0.92 1.67 1.26
C SER A 58 -0.95 0.59 0.16
N ASN A 59 -0.56 0.95 -1.06
CA ASN A 59 -0.49 -0.03 -2.16
C ASN A 59 0.66 -1.01 -1.97
N ARG A 60 1.83 -0.53 -1.55
CA ARG A 60 3.02 -1.37 -1.30
C ARG A 60 2.76 -2.39 -0.19
N VAL A 61 2.22 -1.95 0.94
CA VAL A 61 1.98 -2.83 2.08
C VAL A 61 0.88 -3.86 1.81
N LEU A 62 -0.16 -3.47 1.07
CA LEU A 62 -1.21 -4.39 0.63
C LEU A 62 -0.66 -5.44 -0.35
N ALA A 63 0.23 -5.04 -1.26
CA ALA A 63 0.87 -5.96 -2.20
C ALA A 63 1.76 -6.98 -1.49
N VAL A 64 2.56 -6.55 -0.52
CA VAL A 64 3.39 -7.46 0.29
C VAL A 64 2.51 -8.46 1.05
N ARG A 65 1.46 -7.98 1.72
CA ARG A 65 0.52 -8.85 2.44
C ARG A 65 -0.11 -9.90 1.53
N ARG A 66 -0.56 -9.53 0.33
CA ARG A 66 -1.11 -10.48 -0.64
C ARG A 66 -0.11 -11.55 -1.05
N VAL A 67 1.14 -11.17 -1.33
CA VAL A 67 2.17 -12.13 -1.73
C VAL A 67 2.52 -13.09 -0.58
N THR A 68 2.51 -12.62 0.66
CA THR A 68 2.86 -13.44 1.83
C THR A 68 1.71 -14.29 2.36
N GLN A 69 0.45 -13.92 2.12
CA GLN A 69 -0.73 -14.63 2.64
C GLN A 69 -1.51 -15.41 1.58
N ASP A 70 -1.58 -14.93 0.32
CA ASP A 70 -2.37 -15.58 -0.74
C ASP A 70 -1.55 -16.58 -1.58
N LYS A 71 -0.21 -16.62 -1.43
CA LYS A 71 0.62 -17.70 -1.98
C LYS A 71 0.81 -18.80 -0.94
N ALA A 72 -0.18 -19.68 -0.85
CA ALA A 72 -0.09 -20.99 -0.22
C ALA A 72 -0.38 -22.07 -1.28
#